data_AF-A0A954G054-F1
#
_entry.id   AF-A0A954G054-F1
#
_cell.length_a   1.000
_cell.length_b   1.000
_cell.length_c   1.000
_cell.angle_alpha   90.00
_cell.angle_beta   90.00
_cell.angle_gamma   90.00
#
_symmetry.space_group_name_H-M   'P 1'
#
loop_
_entity.id
_entity.type
_entity.pdbx_description
1 polymer ?
#
loop_
_entity_poly.entity_id
_entity_poly.type
_entity_poly.pdbx_seq_one_letter_code
_entity_poly.pdbx_strand_id
1 'polypeptide(L)'
;FAIIPFGRTEFRFITLPSEGGYQYLPMEDAVCLFIEQFFGGEHVLECIPFRVTKNADVSLQDEFASELLHQMEDMLDQRKQGDCIRLEIAEAVSVETLEFLERGLGVLDENVYRIPGPLDLTAFMRLTDISGFDAQKDVSWPPQPSPEVNPRISMFENISRQDILLCHPYESFEPVVRLIEEAAVDPDVLAIKQILYRTSKHSPIVAALIRAAEQGKHVTAIVELKARFDEARNIEWAKNLEHAGVQVIYGVKGLKTHAKICCIVRREPQGIKRYLHFGTGNYNDATAKIYSDISYFTCDEVLASDAINFLNSITGYSLPQNYQKLEAAPISLRDKILDLIHHETERKKQGQKARIIAKVNSLVDPEIINALYEASEAGVKIKLNIRGICCLRPGVPKLSKNIEVVSIIDRFLEHARILYFYHGGDERVFISSADWMPRNLDRRVELLVPIEEENCHRKVIKILNTYFEDNAKARALNSDGVYERITPSKEKNLFRCQQVLYEEAVAAIKQAEKAGRTVFEPHMA
;
A
#
# COMPACT_ATOMS: atom_id res chain seq x y z
N PHE A 1 -18.74 -13.75 38.68
CA PHE A 1 -18.45 -13.16 37.36
C PHE A 1 -18.49 -14.24 36.30
N ALA A 2 -19.06 -13.94 35.14
CA ALA A 2 -19.07 -14.80 33.97
C ALA A 2 -18.68 -13.98 32.73
N ILE A 3 -18.01 -14.59 31.75
CA ILE A 3 -17.63 -13.92 30.50
C ILE A 3 -18.34 -14.63 29.35
N ILE A 4 -19.08 -13.86 28.55
CA ILE A 4 -19.74 -14.34 27.34
C ILE A 4 -18.93 -13.84 26.14
N PRO A 5 -18.16 -14.70 25.46
CA PRO A 5 -17.38 -14.29 24.31
C PRO A 5 -18.29 -14.14 23.08
N PHE A 6 -18.34 -12.94 22.52
CA PHE A 6 -18.80 -12.76 21.16
C PHE A 6 -17.68 -13.22 20.23
N GLY A 7 -17.88 -14.32 19.51
CA GLY A 7 -16.97 -14.72 18.44
C GLY A 7 -16.81 -13.62 17.40
N ARG A 8 -15.94 -13.82 16.39
CA ARG A 8 -15.93 -12.94 15.20
C ARG A 8 -17.20 -13.19 14.39
N THR A 9 -18.33 -12.60 14.81
CA THR A 9 -19.61 -12.75 14.13
C THR A 9 -19.66 -11.82 12.92
N GLU A 10 -20.19 -12.33 11.81
CA GLU A 10 -20.45 -11.53 10.61
C GLU A 10 -21.61 -10.53 10.81
N PHE A 11 -22.29 -10.56 11.96
CA PHE A 11 -23.47 -9.75 12.24
C PHE A 11 -23.42 -9.14 13.65
N ARG A 12 -22.59 -8.11 13.87
CA ARG A 12 -22.60 -7.37 15.15
C ARG A 12 -23.84 -6.49 15.31
N PHE A 13 -24.45 -6.04 14.23
CA PHE A 13 -25.69 -5.27 14.27
C PHE A 13 -26.88 -6.15 13.87
N ILE A 14 -27.89 -6.18 14.73
CA ILE A 14 -29.16 -6.87 14.50
C ILE A 14 -30.14 -5.85 13.92
N THR A 15 -30.75 -6.16 12.77
CA THR A 15 -31.81 -5.33 12.20
C THR A 15 -33.12 -5.56 12.94
N LEU A 16 -33.76 -4.47 13.39
CA LEU A 16 -35.05 -4.51 14.06
C LEU A 16 -36.19 -4.13 13.10
N PRO A 17 -37.43 -4.63 13.33
CA PRO A 17 -38.61 -4.12 12.66
C PRO A 17 -38.77 -2.62 12.92
N SER A 18 -39.07 -1.84 11.88
CA SER A 18 -39.33 -0.40 12.01
C SER A 18 -40.56 0.00 11.19
N GLU A 19 -41.39 0.88 11.74
CA GLU A 19 -42.55 1.48 11.04
C GLU A 19 -42.12 2.51 9.98
N GLY A 20 -40.86 2.98 10.04
CA GLY A 20 -40.25 3.85 9.05
C GLY A 20 -38.72 3.93 9.23
N GLY A 21 -37.98 3.98 8.13
CA GLY A 21 -36.52 3.94 8.16
C GLY A 21 -35.96 2.59 8.63
N TYR A 22 -34.75 2.61 9.20
CA TYR A 22 -34.03 1.40 9.59
C TYR A 22 -33.57 1.52 11.04
N GLN A 23 -33.76 0.45 11.80
CA GLN A 23 -33.33 0.36 13.19
C GLN A 23 -32.35 -0.80 13.36
N TYR A 24 -31.26 -0.54 14.09
CA TYR A 24 -30.21 -1.51 14.35
C TYR A 24 -29.91 -1.53 15.85
N LEU A 25 -29.65 -2.71 16.39
CA LEU A 25 -29.25 -2.93 17.78
C LEU A 25 -27.91 -3.67 17.79
N PRO A 26 -26.88 -3.16 18.51
CA PRO A 26 -25.66 -3.92 18.73
C PRO A 26 -25.95 -5.25 19.43
N MET A 27 -25.24 -6.29 19.02
CA MET A 27 -25.41 -7.65 19.53
C MET A 27 -25.17 -7.72 21.04
N GLU A 28 -24.18 -6.99 21.53
CA GLU A 28 -23.90 -6.89 22.95
C GLU A 28 -25.09 -6.29 23.75
N ASP A 29 -25.77 -5.28 23.21
CA ASP A 29 -26.93 -4.66 23.85
C ASP A 29 -28.12 -5.63 23.85
N ALA A 30 -28.33 -6.36 22.75
CA ALA A 30 -29.34 -7.40 22.69
C ALA A 30 -29.10 -8.50 23.73
N VAL A 31 -27.85 -8.94 23.92
CA VAL A 31 -27.52 -9.91 24.97
C VAL A 31 -27.73 -9.32 26.37
N CYS A 32 -27.33 -8.08 26.62
CA CYS A 32 -27.59 -7.41 27.90
C CYS A 32 -29.09 -7.38 28.23
N LEU A 33 -29.97 -7.12 27.24
CA LEU A 33 -31.43 -7.12 27.43
C LEU A 33 -32.01 -8.48 27.83
N PHE A 34 -31.39 -9.58 27.39
CA PHE A 34 -31.87 -10.95 27.63
C PHE A 34 -30.94 -11.77 28.53
N ILE A 35 -30.04 -11.12 29.26
CA ILE A 35 -28.96 -11.79 30.01
C ILE A 35 -29.49 -12.79 31.04
N GLU A 36 -30.63 -12.49 31.66
CA GLU A 36 -31.31 -13.37 32.64
C GLU A 36 -31.64 -14.75 32.08
N GLN A 37 -31.87 -14.87 30.76
CA GLN A 37 -32.16 -16.16 30.12
C GLN A 37 -30.93 -17.07 30.06
N PHE A 38 -29.72 -16.52 30.08
CA PHE A 38 -28.48 -17.30 30.09
C PHE A 38 -28.18 -17.90 31.47
N PHE A 39 -28.70 -17.29 32.54
CA PHE A 39 -28.38 -17.64 33.93
C PHE A 39 -29.65 -17.99 34.73
N GLY A 40 -30.39 -19.01 34.28
CA GLY A 40 -31.63 -19.43 34.91
C GLY A 40 -31.45 -19.76 36.41
N GLY A 41 -32.15 -19.02 37.27
CA GLY A 41 -32.16 -19.21 38.73
C GLY A 41 -31.19 -18.33 39.51
N GLU A 42 -30.31 -17.58 38.84
CA GLU A 42 -29.43 -16.59 39.43
C GLU A 42 -29.99 -15.17 39.19
N HIS A 43 -29.65 -14.20 40.04
CA HIS A 43 -30.01 -12.80 39.83
C HIS A 43 -28.81 -12.04 39.24
N VAL A 44 -28.91 -11.55 38.00
CA VAL A 44 -27.81 -10.83 37.36
C VAL A 44 -27.70 -9.41 37.93
N LEU A 45 -26.63 -9.15 38.68
CA LEU A 45 -26.41 -7.84 39.30
C LEU A 45 -25.94 -6.78 38.30
N GLU A 46 -25.15 -7.19 37.31
CA GLU A 46 -24.54 -6.29 36.34
C GLU A 46 -24.18 -7.04 35.06
N CYS A 47 -24.35 -6.39 33.90
CA CYS A 47 -23.90 -6.88 32.60
C CYS A 47 -23.25 -5.72 31.82
N ILE A 48 -21.94 -5.83 31.55
CA ILE A 48 -21.15 -4.76 30.93
C ILE A 48 -20.37 -5.31 29.73
N PRO A 49 -20.51 -4.69 28.54
CA PRO A 49 -19.65 -5.02 27.42
C PRO A 49 -18.24 -4.46 27.64
N PHE A 50 -17.24 -5.24 27.25
CA PHE A 50 -15.85 -4.84 27.25
C PHE A 50 -15.10 -5.43 26.05
N ARG A 51 -13.97 -4.83 25.70
CA ARG A 51 -13.08 -5.25 24.62
C ARG A 51 -11.64 -5.19 25.08
N VAL A 52 -10.92 -6.27 24.79
CA VAL A 52 -9.50 -6.40 25.08
C VAL A 52 -8.70 -6.23 23.79
N THR A 53 -7.69 -5.37 23.82
CA THR A 53 -6.62 -5.34 22.83
C THR A 53 -5.38 -5.96 23.46
N LYS A 54 -4.85 -7.01 22.84
CA LYS A 54 -3.65 -7.70 23.31
C LYS A 54 -2.43 -7.32 22.48
N ASN A 55 -1.26 -7.39 23.09
CA ASN A 55 -0.01 -7.25 22.36
C ASN A 55 0.14 -8.40 21.35
N ALA A 56 0.61 -8.07 20.16
CA ALA A 56 0.90 -9.03 19.09
C ALA A 56 2.40 -9.21 18.85
N ASP A 57 3.26 -8.44 19.53
CA ASP A 57 4.71 -8.54 19.41
C ASP A 57 5.22 -9.74 20.24
N VAL A 58 5.29 -10.90 19.59
CA VAL A 58 6.13 -12.02 20.02
C VAL A 58 7.42 -11.93 19.19
N SER A 59 8.59 -11.98 19.85
CA SER A 59 9.87 -11.97 19.14
C SER A 59 10.23 -13.39 18.70
N LEU A 60 10.50 -13.58 17.42
CA LEU A 60 11.02 -14.85 16.89
C LEU A 60 12.56 -14.80 16.94
N GLN A 61 13.21 -15.87 17.37
CA GLN A 61 14.65 -16.05 17.21
C GLN A 61 14.94 -16.42 15.75
N ASP A 62 15.93 -15.76 15.13
CA ASP A 62 16.25 -15.93 13.70
C ASP A 62 17.04 -17.24 13.43
N GLU A 63 16.34 -18.38 13.42
CA GLU A 63 16.87 -19.70 13.06
C GLU A 63 16.51 -20.12 11.60
N PHE A 64 16.83 -21.35 11.20
CA PHE A 64 16.85 -21.79 9.79
C PHE A 64 15.46 -21.71 9.10
N ALA A 65 15.45 -21.50 7.78
CA ALA A 65 14.24 -21.27 6.99
C ALA A 65 13.18 -22.39 7.07
N SER A 66 13.60 -23.64 7.30
CA SER A 66 12.68 -24.78 7.47
C SER A 66 11.91 -24.77 8.80
N GLU A 67 12.48 -24.16 9.85
CA GLU A 67 11.84 -24.04 11.16
C GLU A 67 10.95 -22.81 11.25
N LEU A 68 11.16 -21.81 10.39
CA LEU A 68 10.42 -20.56 10.38
C LEU A 68 8.90 -20.76 10.18
N LEU A 69 8.48 -21.65 9.27
CA LEU A 69 7.06 -21.92 9.05
C LEU A 69 6.38 -22.47 10.31
N HIS A 70 6.97 -23.50 10.93
CA HIS A 70 6.42 -24.12 12.14
C HIS A 70 6.40 -23.15 13.32
N GLN A 71 7.49 -22.40 13.54
CA GLN A 71 7.53 -21.38 14.59
C GLN A 71 6.47 -20.30 14.38
N MET A 72 6.15 -19.94 13.13
CA MET A 72 5.10 -18.98 12.84
C MET A 72 3.69 -19.54 13.10
N GLU A 73 3.47 -20.83 12.88
CA GLU A 73 2.23 -21.51 13.30
C GLU A 73 2.09 -21.49 14.83
N ASP A 74 3.14 -21.87 15.56
CA ASP A 74 3.16 -21.84 17.03
C ASP A 74 2.97 -20.42 17.58
N MET A 75 3.59 -19.42 16.95
CA MET A 75 3.46 -18.00 17.31
C MET A 75 2.01 -17.51 17.15
N LEU A 76 1.29 -17.96 16.12
CA LEU A 76 -0.11 -17.58 15.93
C LEU A 76 -1.00 -18.07 17.07
N ASP A 77 -0.67 -19.23 17.65
CA ASP A 77 -1.36 -19.73 18.84
C ASP A 77 -0.91 -19.01 20.11
N GLN A 78 0.38 -18.71 20.28
CA GLN A 78 0.89 -17.92 21.40
C GLN A 78 0.34 -16.48 21.42
N ARG A 79 0.08 -15.86 20.25
CA ARG A 79 -0.54 -14.51 20.18
C ARG A 79 -1.90 -14.43 20.87
N LYS A 80 -2.65 -15.54 20.93
CA LYS A 80 -3.92 -15.60 21.68
C LYS A 80 -3.70 -15.39 23.19
N GLN A 81 -2.49 -15.67 23.67
CA GLN A 81 -2.09 -15.58 25.07
C GLN A 81 -1.35 -14.27 25.42
N GLY A 82 -1.15 -13.35 24.47
CA GLY A 82 -0.44 -12.09 24.73
C GLY A 82 -1.09 -11.22 25.81
N ASP A 83 -0.27 -10.36 26.42
CA ASP A 83 -0.69 -9.45 27.49
C ASP A 83 -1.76 -8.46 27.02
N CYS A 84 -2.68 -8.11 27.91
CA CYS A 84 -3.65 -7.05 27.70
C CYS A 84 -2.93 -5.69 27.72
N ILE A 85 -2.95 -4.96 26.60
CA ILE A 85 -2.36 -3.62 26.50
C ILE A 85 -3.42 -2.51 26.48
N ARG A 86 -4.69 -2.87 26.31
CA ARG A 86 -5.81 -1.93 26.36
C ARG A 86 -7.09 -2.64 26.70
N LEU A 87 -7.81 -2.13 27.69
CA LEU A 87 -9.17 -2.53 28.03
C LEU A 87 -10.12 -1.38 27.68
N GLU A 88 -10.96 -1.55 26.67
CA GLU A 88 -12.08 -0.64 26.40
C GLU A 88 -13.33 -1.21 27.10
N ILE A 89 -14.01 -0.42 27.93
CA ILE A 89 -15.15 -0.89 28.72
C ILE A 89 -16.25 0.16 28.75
N ALA A 90 -17.51 -0.26 28.84
CA ALA A 90 -18.61 0.69 28.96
C ALA A 90 -18.43 1.59 30.20
N GLU A 91 -18.76 2.89 30.05
CA GLU A 91 -18.58 3.88 31.12
C GLU A 91 -19.33 3.53 32.41
N ALA A 92 -20.47 2.85 32.31
CA ALA A 92 -21.33 2.48 33.43
C ALA A 92 -20.81 1.32 34.31
N VAL A 93 -19.59 0.83 34.09
CA VAL A 93 -19.02 -0.29 34.85
C VAL A 93 -18.87 0.02 36.35
N SER A 94 -19.27 -0.92 37.20
CA SER A 94 -19.01 -0.91 38.64
C SER A 94 -17.53 -1.06 38.98
N VAL A 95 -17.14 -0.60 40.17
CA VAL A 95 -15.76 -0.74 40.65
C VAL A 95 -15.41 -2.22 40.81
N GLU A 96 -16.34 -3.02 41.31
CA GLU A 96 -16.14 -4.44 41.57
C GLU A 96 -15.89 -5.23 40.27
N THR A 97 -16.63 -4.96 39.21
CA THR A 97 -16.44 -5.59 37.89
C THR A 97 -15.16 -5.12 37.22
N LEU A 98 -14.83 -3.83 37.34
CA LEU A 98 -13.58 -3.31 36.80
C LEU A 98 -12.37 -3.97 37.49
N GLU A 99 -12.33 -4.00 38.82
CA GLU A 99 -11.25 -4.64 39.59
C GLU A 99 -11.12 -6.14 39.29
N PHE A 100 -12.23 -6.83 39.00
CA PHE A 100 -12.20 -8.22 38.55
C PHE A 100 -11.50 -8.35 37.19
N LEU A 101 -11.84 -7.49 36.23
CA LEU A 101 -11.24 -7.49 34.89
C LEU A 101 -9.77 -7.07 34.90
N GLU A 102 -9.41 -6.04 35.67
CA GLU A 102 -8.04 -5.57 35.82
C GLU A 102 -7.13 -6.67 36.38
N ARG A 103 -7.56 -7.32 37.46
CA ARG A 103 -6.81 -8.44 38.05
C ARG A 103 -6.76 -9.65 37.13
N GLY A 104 -7.86 -9.98 36.46
CA GLY A 104 -7.94 -11.13 35.56
C GLY A 104 -7.12 -10.97 34.28
N LEU A 105 -6.98 -9.75 33.78
CA LEU A 105 -6.25 -9.43 32.55
C LEU A 105 -4.84 -8.90 32.79
N GLY A 106 -4.48 -8.58 34.04
CA GLY A 106 -3.20 -7.95 34.39
C GLY A 106 -3.02 -6.56 33.76
N VAL A 107 -4.12 -5.83 33.53
CA VAL A 107 -4.09 -4.50 32.90
C VAL A 107 -4.03 -3.41 33.97
N LEU A 108 -3.19 -2.40 33.73
CA LEU A 108 -3.08 -1.22 34.58
C LEU A 108 -4.18 -0.20 34.24
N ASP A 109 -4.63 0.57 35.23
CA ASP A 109 -5.67 1.61 35.09
C ASP A 109 -5.37 2.60 33.96
N GLU A 110 -4.10 2.97 33.73
CA GLU A 110 -3.67 3.84 32.62
C GLU A 110 -3.98 3.29 31.21
N ASN A 111 -4.22 1.98 31.10
CA ASN A 111 -4.58 1.28 29.87
C ASN A 111 -6.08 0.91 29.82
N VAL A 112 -6.87 1.39 30.79
CA VAL A 112 -8.33 1.23 30.84
C VAL A 112 -8.99 2.47 30.26
N TYR A 113 -9.87 2.27 29.28
CA TYR A 113 -10.61 3.30 28.59
C TYR A 113 -12.10 3.07 28.81
N ARG A 114 -12.70 3.95 29.61
CA ARG A 114 -14.15 3.99 29.82
C ARG A 114 -14.81 4.73 28.66
N ILE A 115 -15.68 4.05 27.93
CA ILE A 115 -16.26 4.54 26.69
C ILE A 115 -17.73 4.93 26.90
N PRO A 116 -18.10 6.20 26.67
CA PRO A 116 -19.49 6.66 26.70
C PRO A 116 -20.20 6.33 25.37
N GLY A 117 -20.40 5.03 25.10
CA GLY A 117 -21.05 4.58 23.86
C GLY A 117 -20.63 3.18 23.39
N PRO A 118 -20.93 2.82 22.13
CA PRO A 118 -20.60 1.50 21.60
C PRO A 118 -19.08 1.31 21.52
N LEU A 119 -18.63 0.13 21.93
CA LEU A 119 -17.23 -0.26 21.77
C LEU A 119 -16.90 -0.47 20.29
N ASP A 120 -15.62 -0.56 19.93
CA ASP A 120 -15.17 -0.95 18.59
C ASP A 120 -15.95 -0.32 17.41
N LEU A 121 -15.79 0.99 17.22
CA LEU A 121 -16.49 1.71 16.14
C LEU A 121 -16.18 1.19 14.72
N THR A 122 -15.17 0.33 14.55
CA THR A 122 -14.85 -0.28 13.26
C THR A 122 -16.00 -1.11 12.69
N ALA A 123 -16.87 -1.66 13.55
CA ALA A 123 -18.04 -2.43 13.09
C ALA A 123 -19.02 -1.58 12.27
N PHE A 124 -19.09 -0.27 12.50
CA PHE A 124 -19.97 0.63 11.76
C PHE A 124 -19.63 0.72 10.27
N MET A 125 -18.40 0.35 9.88
CA MET A 125 -18.05 0.25 8.45
C MET A 125 -18.99 -0.68 7.68
N ARG A 126 -19.55 -1.72 8.33
CA ARG A 126 -20.52 -2.60 7.65
C ARG A 126 -21.82 -1.89 7.27
N LEU A 127 -22.21 -0.83 7.98
CA LEU A 127 -23.39 -0.05 7.63
C LEU A 127 -23.24 0.66 6.28
N THR A 128 -21.99 0.94 5.85
CA THR A 128 -21.75 1.58 4.55
C THR A 128 -22.02 0.65 3.37
N ASP A 129 -22.03 -0.66 3.60
CA ASP A 129 -22.23 -1.68 2.56
C ASP A 129 -23.70 -2.03 2.32
N ILE A 130 -24.62 -1.52 3.14
CA ILE A 130 -26.06 -1.81 3.04
C ILE A 130 -26.64 -1.23 1.75
N SER A 131 -27.40 -2.04 1.00
CA SER A 131 -28.07 -1.64 -0.25
C SER A 131 -29.26 -0.70 -0.02
N GLY A 132 -29.60 0.14 -1.01
CA GLY A 132 -30.78 1.01 -0.95
C GLY A 132 -30.54 2.41 -0.38
N PHE A 133 -29.29 2.74 -0.05
CA PHE A 133 -28.86 4.04 0.50
C PHE A 133 -27.91 4.79 -0.45
N ASP A 134 -28.06 4.60 -1.76
CA ASP A 134 -27.12 5.18 -2.73
C ASP A 134 -27.10 6.71 -2.68
N ALA A 135 -28.20 7.35 -2.29
CA ALA A 135 -28.29 8.80 -2.09
C ALA A 135 -27.43 9.31 -0.91
N GLN A 136 -27.09 8.44 0.05
CA GLN A 136 -26.24 8.75 1.20
C GLN A 136 -24.79 8.31 0.99
N LYS A 137 -24.47 7.69 -0.16
CA LYS A 137 -23.12 7.24 -0.52
C LYS A 137 -22.47 8.23 -1.47
N ASP A 138 -21.14 8.25 -1.44
CA ASP A 138 -20.37 8.92 -2.48
C ASP A 138 -20.68 8.28 -3.85
N VAL A 139 -20.73 9.12 -4.90
CA VAL A 139 -20.86 8.64 -6.28
C VAL A 139 -19.74 7.64 -6.58
N SER A 140 -20.10 6.48 -7.14
CA SER A 140 -19.13 5.44 -7.48
C SER A 140 -18.14 5.93 -8.53
N TRP A 141 -16.85 5.70 -8.30
CA TRP A 141 -15.76 5.94 -9.25
C TRP A 141 -15.11 4.60 -9.62
N PRO A 142 -15.71 3.81 -10.53
CA PRO A 142 -15.15 2.53 -10.94
C PRO A 142 -13.82 2.72 -11.68
N PRO A 143 -12.80 1.88 -11.45
CA PRO A 143 -11.55 1.95 -12.20
C PRO A 143 -11.78 1.89 -13.71
N GLN A 144 -11.09 2.74 -14.46
CA GLN A 144 -11.19 2.82 -15.92
C GLN A 144 -10.11 1.95 -16.59
N PRO A 145 -10.38 1.33 -17.75
CA PRO A 145 -9.31 0.75 -18.55
C PRO A 145 -8.31 1.85 -18.98
N SER A 146 -7.08 1.48 -19.29
CA SER A 146 -6.09 2.43 -19.80
C SER A 146 -6.01 2.37 -21.32
N PRO A 147 -6.06 3.50 -22.05
CA PRO A 147 -5.84 3.53 -23.51
C PRO A 147 -4.47 3.00 -23.95
N GLU A 148 -3.49 3.01 -23.05
CA GLU A 148 -2.13 2.50 -23.29
C GLU A 148 -2.11 0.96 -23.40
N VAL A 149 -3.16 0.28 -22.93
CA VAL A 149 -3.30 -1.18 -22.96
C VAL A 149 -4.33 -1.57 -24.01
N ASN A 150 -3.88 -2.09 -25.15
CA ASN A 150 -4.76 -2.64 -26.16
C ASN A 150 -5.23 -4.05 -25.74
N PRO A 151 -6.54 -4.28 -25.54
CA PRO A 151 -7.06 -5.57 -25.11
C PRO A 151 -7.01 -6.65 -26.20
N ARG A 152 -6.80 -6.28 -27.47
CA ARG A 152 -6.79 -7.22 -28.61
C ARG A 152 -5.45 -7.93 -28.83
N ILE A 153 -4.38 -7.44 -28.20
CA ILE A 153 -3.02 -8.01 -28.30
C ILE A 153 -2.51 -8.34 -26.91
N SER A 154 -1.53 -9.24 -26.82
CA SER A 154 -0.95 -9.68 -25.54
C SER A 154 -0.35 -8.52 -24.74
N MET A 155 -0.23 -8.68 -23.43
CA MET A 155 0.50 -7.74 -22.58
C MET A 155 1.97 -7.66 -22.96
N PHE A 156 2.60 -8.77 -23.38
CA PHE A 156 3.97 -8.76 -23.89
C PHE A 156 4.13 -7.88 -25.12
N GLU A 157 3.16 -7.92 -26.04
CA GLU A 157 3.18 -7.08 -27.23
C GLU A 157 2.96 -5.60 -26.87
N ASN A 158 2.01 -5.30 -25.99
CA ASN A 158 1.78 -3.95 -25.46
C ASN A 158 3.07 -3.36 -24.86
N ILE A 159 3.71 -4.07 -23.92
CA ILE A 159 4.93 -3.63 -23.24
C ILE A 159 6.12 -3.53 -24.22
N SER A 160 6.18 -4.41 -25.22
CA SER A 160 7.26 -4.37 -26.21
C SER A 160 7.22 -3.15 -27.14
N ARG A 161 6.04 -2.55 -27.32
CA ARG A 161 5.82 -1.37 -28.17
C ARG A 161 6.17 -0.09 -27.43
N GLN A 162 5.84 -0.02 -26.15
CA GLN A 162 6.14 1.11 -25.27
C GLN A 162 5.99 0.68 -23.81
N ASP A 163 6.71 1.36 -22.93
CA ASP A 163 6.46 1.23 -21.50
C ASP A 163 5.04 1.73 -21.15
N ILE A 164 4.48 1.19 -20.07
CA ILE A 164 3.11 1.49 -19.64
C ILE A 164 3.15 1.89 -18.17
N LEU A 165 2.42 2.95 -17.82
CA LEU A 165 2.29 3.40 -16.44
C LEU A 165 0.84 3.58 -16.05
N LEU A 166 0.40 2.87 -15.02
CA LEU A 166 -0.98 2.92 -14.53
C LEU A 166 -1.04 3.59 -13.16
N CYS A 167 -2.03 4.47 -12.96
CA CYS A 167 -2.33 5.10 -11.68
C CYS A 167 -3.62 4.53 -11.08
N HIS A 168 -3.47 3.66 -10.09
CA HIS A 168 -4.58 3.09 -9.33
C HIS A 168 -5.10 4.11 -8.29
N PRO A 169 -6.37 4.01 -7.86
CA PRO A 169 -7.43 3.13 -8.37
C PRO A 169 -8.14 3.72 -9.61
N TYR A 170 -7.66 4.83 -10.17
CA TYR A 170 -8.30 5.52 -11.30
C TYR A 170 -8.25 4.67 -12.57
N GLU A 171 -7.09 4.06 -12.83
CA GLU A 171 -6.87 3.04 -13.85
C GLU A 171 -6.96 1.64 -13.23
N SER A 172 -7.54 0.70 -13.98
CA SER A 172 -7.77 -0.68 -13.56
C SER A 172 -6.48 -1.42 -13.24
N PHE A 173 -6.51 -2.27 -12.21
CA PHE A 173 -5.43 -3.19 -11.85
C PHE A 173 -5.38 -4.45 -12.73
N GLU A 174 -6.41 -4.67 -13.56
CA GLU A 174 -6.55 -5.84 -14.43
C GLU A 174 -5.31 -6.12 -15.31
N PRO A 175 -4.63 -5.13 -15.92
CA PRO A 175 -3.45 -5.40 -16.75
C PRO A 175 -2.28 -6.07 -16.00
N VAL A 176 -2.15 -5.81 -14.69
CA VAL A 176 -1.14 -6.48 -13.83
C VAL A 176 -1.49 -7.97 -13.69
N VAL A 177 -2.76 -8.27 -13.46
CA VAL A 177 -3.27 -9.65 -13.35
C VAL A 177 -3.11 -10.36 -14.70
N ARG A 178 -3.58 -9.72 -15.77
CA ARG A 178 -3.53 -10.22 -17.14
C ARG A 178 -2.13 -10.59 -17.58
N LEU A 179 -1.11 -9.75 -17.28
CA LEU A 179 0.28 -10.06 -17.61
C LEU A 179 0.72 -11.40 -17.00
N ILE A 180 0.38 -11.66 -15.75
CA ILE A 180 0.80 -12.86 -15.02
C ILE A 180 -0.02 -14.08 -15.47
N GLU A 181 -1.30 -13.89 -15.78
CA GLU A 181 -2.16 -14.94 -16.33
C GLU A 181 -1.75 -15.36 -17.75
N GLU A 182 -1.45 -14.41 -18.63
CA GLU A 182 -0.89 -14.68 -19.96
C GLU A 182 0.47 -15.37 -19.83
N ALA A 183 1.34 -14.90 -18.94
CA ALA A 183 2.63 -15.53 -18.69
C ALA A 183 2.52 -16.98 -18.20
N ALA A 184 1.45 -17.30 -17.45
CA ALA A 184 1.23 -18.64 -16.94
C ALA A 184 0.93 -19.66 -18.05
N VAL A 185 0.31 -19.24 -19.16
CA VAL A 185 -0.15 -20.13 -20.25
C VAL A 185 0.68 -20.02 -21.53
N ASP A 186 1.49 -18.97 -21.68
CA ASP A 186 2.32 -18.77 -22.87
C ASP A 186 3.45 -19.84 -22.96
N PRO A 187 3.55 -20.61 -24.05
CA PRO A 187 4.58 -21.64 -24.21
C PRO A 187 6.01 -21.10 -24.33
N ASP A 188 6.18 -19.84 -24.70
CA ASP A 188 7.49 -19.19 -24.85
C ASP A 188 8.00 -18.60 -23.53
N VAL A 189 7.18 -18.54 -22.48
CA VAL A 189 7.62 -18.11 -21.16
C VAL A 189 8.42 -19.21 -20.47
N LEU A 190 9.66 -18.88 -20.12
CA LEU A 190 10.64 -19.79 -19.52
C LEU A 190 10.61 -19.73 -17.99
N ALA A 191 10.46 -18.53 -17.43
CA ALA A 191 10.52 -18.32 -15.99
C ALA A 191 9.69 -17.11 -15.53
N ILE A 192 9.18 -17.19 -14.30
CA ILE A 192 8.49 -16.08 -13.61
C ILE A 192 9.13 -15.93 -12.23
N LYS A 193 9.66 -14.75 -11.92
CA LYS A 193 10.20 -14.41 -10.60
C LYS A 193 9.40 -13.26 -10.01
N GLN A 194 8.76 -13.46 -8.86
CA GLN A 194 7.88 -12.45 -8.27
C GLN A 194 8.02 -12.36 -6.75
N ILE A 195 7.90 -11.14 -6.22
CA ILE A 195 7.77 -10.89 -4.78
C ILE A 195 6.28 -10.77 -4.42
N LEU A 196 5.82 -11.62 -3.52
CA LEU A 196 4.47 -11.62 -2.97
C LEU A 196 4.49 -11.06 -1.54
N TYR A 197 4.07 -9.81 -1.41
CA TYR A 197 3.83 -9.16 -0.13
C TYR A 197 2.34 -8.88 0.03
N ARG A 198 1.66 -9.64 0.90
CA ARG A 198 0.21 -9.53 1.23
C ARG A 198 -0.72 -9.51 0.00
N THR A 199 -1.20 -10.66 -0.45
CA THR A 199 -2.21 -10.73 -1.54
C THR A 199 -3.64 -10.80 -1.00
N SER A 200 -4.66 -10.98 -1.86
CA SER A 200 -6.07 -11.14 -1.46
C SER A 200 -6.44 -12.61 -1.23
N LYS A 201 -7.46 -12.91 -0.40
CA LYS A 201 -7.84 -14.29 -0.02
C LYS A 201 -7.98 -15.25 -1.21
N HIS A 202 -8.52 -14.78 -2.32
CA HIS A 202 -8.64 -15.52 -3.58
C HIS A 202 -7.79 -14.87 -4.67
N SER A 203 -6.49 -14.74 -4.42
CA SER A 203 -5.59 -14.00 -5.29
C SER A 203 -5.47 -14.66 -6.68
N PRO A 204 -5.87 -13.98 -7.78
CA PRO A 204 -5.67 -14.49 -9.12
C PRO A 204 -4.19 -14.62 -9.48
N ILE A 205 -3.33 -13.79 -8.87
CA ILE A 205 -1.87 -13.86 -9.02
C ILE A 205 -1.31 -15.18 -8.49
N VAL A 206 -1.68 -15.59 -7.28
CA VAL A 206 -1.22 -16.86 -6.70
C VAL A 206 -1.70 -18.03 -7.56
N ALA A 207 -2.95 -18.01 -7.99
CA ALA A 207 -3.50 -19.02 -8.88
C ALA A 207 -2.75 -19.10 -10.23
N ALA A 208 -2.39 -17.95 -10.81
CA ALA A 208 -1.63 -17.90 -12.06
C ALA A 208 -0.20 -18.44 -11.90
N LEU A 209 0.48 -18.14 -10.79
CA LEU A 209 1.81 -18.68 -10.50
C LEU A 209 1.80 -20.20 -10.30
N ILE A 210 0.77 -20.74 -9.63
CA ILE A 210 0.54 -22.19 -9.51
C ILE A 210 0.38 -22.80 -10.91
N ARG A 211 -0.51 -22.26 -11.74
CA ARG A 211 -0.71 -22.74 -13.12
C ARG A 211 0.57 -22.70 -13.96
N ALA A 212 1.37 -21.64 -13.80
CA ALA A 212 2.64 -21.51 -14.52
C ALA A 212 3.62 -22.65 -14.17
N ALA A 213 3.73 -22.99 -12.88
CA ALA A 213 4.59 -24.08 -12.43
C ALA A 213 4.07 -25.46 -12.89
N GLU A 214 2.75 -25.68 -12.82
CA GLU A 214 2.11 -26.90 -13.35
C GLU A 214 2.34 -27.08 -14.86
N GLN A 215 2.49 -25.97 -15.61
CA GLN A 215 2.86 -25.98 -17.02
C GLN A 215 4.38 -26.12 -17.28
N GLY A 216 5.18 -26.39 -16.25
CA GLY A 216 6.62 -26.65 -16.37
C GLY A 216 7.49 -25.40 -16.48
N LYS A 217 6.95 -24.21 -16.20
CA LYS A 217 7.74 -22.96 -16.17
C LYS A 217 8.53 -22.87 -14.87
N HIS A 218 9.71 -22.26 -14.91
CA HIS A 218 10.49 -22.02 -13.69
C HIS A 218 9.89 -20.84 -12.90
N VAL A 219 9.12 -21.14 -11.86
CA VAL A 219 8.49 -20.11 -11.03
C VAL A 219 9.26 -19.97 -9.70
N THR A 220 9.69 -18.76 -9.38
CA THR A 220 10.24 -18.40 -8.06
C THR A 220 9.36 -17.33 -7.42
N ALA A 221 8.87 -17.61 -6.21
CA ALA A 221 8.04 -16.69 -5.45
C ALA A 221 8.69 -16.37 -4.10
N ILE A 222 8.92 -15.09 -3.82
CA ILE A 222 9.38 -14.65 -2.50
C ILE A 222 8.16 -14.26 -1.68
N VAL A 223 7.92 -14.99 -0.59
CA VAL A 223 6.76 -14.79 0.28
C VAL A 223 7.22 -14.23 1.62
N GLU A 224 6.80 -13.02 1.96
CA GLU A 224 7.07 -12.42 3.26
C GLU A 224 6.12 -13.01 4.32
N LEU A 225 6.59 -14.01 5.06
CA LEU A 225 5.79 -14.61 6.13
C LEU A 225 5.59 -13.67 7.31
N LYS A 226 6.57 -12.82 7.68
CA LYS A 226 6.50 -11.88 8.83
C LYS A 226 5.62 -10.65 8.56
N ALA A 227 4.71 -10.73 7.58
CA ALA A 227 3.73 -9.70 7.28
C ALA A 227 2.63 -9.69 8.35
N ARG A 228 2.62 -8.65 9.20
CA ARG A 228 1.69 -8.53 10.34
C ARG A 228 0.23 -8.69 9.90
N PHE A 229 -0.50 -9.56 10.59
CA PHE A 229 -1.94 -9.87 10.43
C PHE A 229 -2.33 -10.69 9.19
N ASP A 230 -1.36 -11.04 8.33
CA ASP A 230 -1.59 -11.86 7.14
C ASP A 230 -0.82 -13.19 7.21
N GLU A 231 -0.20 -13.52 8.35
CA GLU A 231 0.75 -14.63 8.47
C GLU A 231 0.13 -15.99 8.13
N ALA A 232 -1.02 -16.31 8.74
CA ALA A 232 -1.72 -17.58 8.51
C ALA A 232 -2.01 -17.82 7.01
N ARG A 233 -2.39 -16.74 6.32
CA ARG A 233 -2.73 -16.78 4.89
C ARG A 233 -1.49 -16.88 4.01
N ASN A 234 -0.42 -16.17 4.36
CA ASN A 234 0.86 -16.27 3.65
C ASN A 234 1.48 -17.68 3.80
N ILE A 235 1.30 -18.31 4.96
CA ILE A 235 1.69 -19.72 5.20
C ILE A 235 0.89 -20.66 4.28
N GLU A 236 -0.44 -20.50 4.21
CA GLU A 236 -1.29 -21.32 3.34
C GLU A 236 -0.88 -21.18 1.86
N TRP A 237 -0.64 -19.95 1.37
CA TRP A 237 -0.18 -19.75 0.01
C TRP A 237 1.20 -20.32 -0.25
N ALA A 238 2.14 -20.15 0.67
CA ALA A 238 3.47 -20.73 0.52
C ALA A 238 3.38 -22.25 0.35
N LYS A 239 2.60 -22.94 1.20
CA LYS A 239 2.34 -24.37 1.06
C LYS A 239 1.75 -24.67 -0.32
N ASN A 240 0.68 -23.99 -0.73
CA ASN A 240 0.03 -24.27 -2.02
C ASN A 240 0.97 -24.06 -3.22
N LEU A 241 1.82 -23.03 -3.17
CA LEU A 241 2.83 -22.75 -4.19
C LEU A 241 3.90 -23.87 -4.24
N GLU A 242 4.43 -24.29 -3.08
CA GLU A 242 5.41 -25.37 -3.00
C GLU A 242 4.85 -26.70 -3.54
N HIS A 243 3.61 -27.05 -3.20
CA HIS A 243 2.96 -28.28 -3.71
C HIS A 243 2.81 -28.26 -5.24
N ALA A 244 2.66 -27.07 -5.84
CA ALA A 244 2.58 -26.89 -7.29
C ALA A 244 3.95 -26.87 -7.99
N GLY A 245 5.06 -27.00 -7.26
CA GLY A 245 6.42 -26.97 -7.81
C GLY A 245 7.01 -25.56 -7.96
N VAL A 246 6.39 -24.54 -7.37
CA VAL A 246 6.98 -23.19 -7.29
C VAL A 246 8.13 -23.22 -6.30
N GLN A 247 9.25 -22.61 -6.66
CA GLN A 247 10.34 -22.37 -5.73
C GLN A 247 9.96 -21.21 -4.79
N VAL A 248 9.48 -21.55 -3.59
CA VAL A 248 9.12 -20.56 -2.57
C VAL A 248 10.33 -20.19 -1.71
N ILE A 249 10.52 -18.89 -1.51
CA ILE A 249 11.60 -18.35 -0.68
C ILE A 249 11.00 -17.46 0.41
N TYR A 250 11.32 -17.77 1.66
CA TYR A 250 10.77 -17.12 2.85
C TYR A 250 11.52 -15.84 3.22
N GLY A 251 11.31 -14.79 2.42
CA GLY A 251 11.95 -13.48 2.64
C GLY A 251 13.48 -13.54 2.68
N VAL A 252 14.09 -12.52 3.28
CA VAL A 252 15.55 -12.40 3.45
C VAL A 252 15.87 -12.38 4.94
N LYS A 253 16.88 -13.14 5.38
CA LYS A 253 17.22 -13.25 6.81
C LYS A 253 17.47 -11.85 7.42
N GLY A 254 16.80 -11.56 8.53
CA GLY A 254 16.91 -10.29 9.26
C GLY A 254 16.22 -9.08 8.59
N LEU A 255 15.64 -9.23 7.39
CA LEU A 255 15.01 -8.13 6.64
C LEU A 255 13.57 -8.46 6.28
N LYS A 256 12.72 -7.43 6.20
CA LYS A 256 11.36 -7.60 5.63
C LYS A 256 11.35 -7.25 4.15
N THR A 257 10.81 -8.13 3.32
CA THR A 257 10.73 -7.92 1.87
C THR A 257 9.48 -7.12 1.54
N HIS A 258 9.65 -5.91 1.00
CA HIS A 258 8.54 -4.99 0.72
C HIS A 258 8.59 -4.39 -0.70
N ALA A 259 9.63 -4.68 -1.49
CA ALA A 259 9.65 -4.40 -2.92
C ALA A 259 8.51 -5.12 -3.66
N LYS A 260 7.95 -4.50 -4.70
CA LYS A 260 6.94 -5.12 -5.57
C LYS A 260 7.45 -5.14 -6.99
N ILE A 261 7.90 -6.32 -7.37
CA ILE A 261 8.53 -6.59 -8.64
C ILE A 261 8.07 -7.95 -9.15
N CYS A 262 7.82 -8.02 -10.45
CA CYS A 262 7.61 -9.26 -11.20
C CYS A 262 8.51 -9.20 -12.43
N CYS A 263 9.24 -10.28 -12.69
CA CYS A 263 10.10 -10.44 -13.84
C CYS A 263 9.71 -11.73 -14.57
N ILE A 264 9.29 -11.59 -15.83
CA ILE A 264 8.92 -12.69 -16.70
C ILE A 264 9.99 -12.82 -17.79
N VAL A 265 10.59 -14.00 -17.89
CA VAL A 265 11.61 -14.32 -18.89
C VAL A 265 10.93 -15.10 -20.02
N ARG A 266 10.92 -14.53 -21.23
CA ARG A 266 10.22 -15.06 -22.39
C ARG A 266 11.17 -15.24 -23.57
N ARG A 267 10.98 -16.30 -24.34
CA ARG A 267 11.64 -16.51 -25.62
C ARG A 267 10.95 -15.66 -26.70
N GLU A 268 11.72 -14.82 -27.36
CA GLU A 268 11.29 -14.01 -28.51
C GLU A 268 12.06 -14.44 -29.77
N PRO A 269 11.59 -14.09 -30.99
CA PRO A 269 12.29 -14.42 -32.22
C PRO A 269 13.76 -13.99 -32.28
N GLN A 270 14.13 -12.91 -31.56
CA GLN A 270 15.48 -12.35 -31.54
C GLN A 270 16.33 -12.84 -30.35
N GLY A 271 15.78 -13.66 -29.44
CA GLY A 271 16.47 -14.13 -28.24
C GLY A 271 15.60 -14.11 -27.00
N ILE A 272 16.21 -14.08 -25.83
CA ILE A 272 15.48 -14.01 -24.56
C ILE A 272 15.19 -12.54 -24.25
N LYS A 273 13.92 -12.24 -23.99
CA LYS A 273 13.47 -10.92 -23.52
C LYS A 273 12.90 -11.03 -22.12
N ARG A 274 12.98 -9.94 -21.37
CA ARG A 274 12.53 -9.85 -19.99
C ARG A 274 11.47 -8.76 -19.88
N TYR A 275 10.32 -9.12 -19.34
CA TYR A 275 9.20 -8.23 -19.10
C TYR A 275 9.09 -7.98 -17.61
N LEU A 276 9.05 -6.72 -17.23
CA LEU A 276 9.07 -6.29 -15.84
C LEU A 276 7.76 -5.60 -15.49
N HIS A 277 7.36 -5.79 -14.24
CA HIS A 277 6.41 -4.93 -13.56
C HIS A 277 7.01 -4.47 -12.23
N PHE A 278 6.97 -3.16 -11.98
CA PHE A 278 7.31 -2.53 -10.72
C PHE A 278 6.08 -1.83 -10.13
N GLY A 279 5.84 -1.99 -8.83
CA GLY A 279 4.72 -1.36 -8.14
C GLY A 279 5.12 -0.57 -6.90
N THR A 280 4.41 0.52 -6.60
CA THR A 280 4.48 1.16 -5.28
C THR A 280 3.62 0.43 -4.24
N GLY A 281 2.60 -0.29 -4.71
CA GLY A 281 1.61 -1.05 -3.94
C GLY A 281 1.73 -2.56 -4.10
N ASN A 282 1.00 -3.30 -3.26
CA ASN A 282 1.02 -4.77 -3.23
C ASN A 282 0.26 -5.38 -4.41
N TYR A 283 0.54 -6.65 -4.72
CA TYR A 283 -0.24 -7.46 -5.67
C TYR A 283 -1.57 -7.93 -5.04
N ASN A 284 -2.45 -6.97 -4.72
CA ASN A 284 -3.74 -7.21 -4.09
C ASN A 284 -4.83 -6.37 -4.79
N ASP A 285 -5.71 -7.05 -5.51
CA ASP A 285 -6.78 -6.49 -6.31
C ASP A 285 -7.86 -5.77 -5.48
N ALA A 286 -8.04 -6.15 -4.21
CA ALA A 286 -8.95 -5.47 -3.31
C ALA A 286 -8.38 -4.12 -2.85
N THR A 287 -7.12 -4.10 -2.41
CA THR A 287 -6.48 -2.83 -1.99
C THR A 287 -6.25 -1.90 -3.17
N ALA A 288 -6.01 -2.43 -4.38
CA ALA A 288 -5.84 -1.62 -5.59
C ALA A 288 -7.08 -0.78 -5.96
N LYS A 289 -8.25 -1.04 -5.36
CA LYS A 289 -9.49 -0.24 -5.53
C LYS A 289 -9.63 0.90 -4.53
N ILE A 290 -8.85 0.88 -3.46
CA ILE A 290 -8.94 1.85 -2.36
C ILE A 290 -7.63 2.58 -2.08
N TYR A 291 -6.49 2.08 -2.59
CA TYR A 291 -5.16 2.67 -2.41
C TYR A 291 -4.73 3.29 -3.73
N SER A 292 -4.18 4.50 -3.67
CA SER A 292 -3.57 5.13 -4.83
C SER A 292 -2.14 4.66 -4.99
N ASP A 293 -1.85 3.95 -6.07
CA ASP A 293 -0.57 3.30 -6.36
C ASP A 293 -0.19 3.45 -7.82
N ILE A 294 1.11 3.34 -8.12
CA ILE A 294 1.64 3.32 -9.49
C ILE A 294 2.11 1.91 -9.83
N SER A 295 1.72 1.45 -11.02
CA SER A 295 2.24 0.24 -11.67
C SER A 295 2.98 0.63 -12.93
N TYR A 296 4.21 0.19 -13.09
CA TYR A 296 5.08 0.49 -14.23
C TYR A 296 5.52 -0.79 -14.91
N PHE A 297 5.27 -0.89 -16.21
CA PHE A 297 5.64 -2.03 -17.05
C PHE A 297 6.69 -1.62 -18.05
N THR A 298 7.74 -2.43 -18.20
CA THR A 298 8.83 -2.14 -19.14
C THR A 298 9.50 -3.43 -19.60
N CYS A 299 10.18 -3.35 -20.74
CA CYS A 299 11.14 -4.34 -21.18
C CYS A 299 12.53 -3.72 -21.44
N ASP A 300 12.87 -2.62 -20.77
CA ASP A 300 14.21 -2.03 -20.80
C ASP A 300 15.25 -3.04 -20.31
N GLU A 301 16.24 -3.34 -21.15
CA GLU A 301 17.22 -4.39 -20.87
C GLU A 301 18.12 -4.07 -19.66
N VAL A 302 18.38 -2.80 -19.38
CA VAL A 302 19.21 -2.40 -18.23
C VAL A 302 18.43 -2.60 -16.93
N LEU A 303 17.20 -2.11 -16.85
CA LEU A 303 16.30 -2.38 -15.72
C LEU A 303 16.04 -3.87 -15.56
N ALA A 304 15.96 -4.63 -16.66
CA ALA A 304 15.73 -6.07 -16.60
C ALA A 304 16.93 -6.83 -16.06
N SER A 305 18.14 -6.43 -16.45
CA SER A 305 19.38 -6.95 -15.90
C SER A 305 19.46 -6.67 -14.40
N ASP A 306 19.21 -5.42 -13.99
CA ASP A 306 19.21 -5.03 -12.57
C ASP A 306 18.14 -5.79 -11.77
N ALA A 307 16.93 -5.94 -12.31
CA ALA A 307 15.83 -6.67 -11.69
C ALA A 307 16.18 -8.14 -11.43
N ILE A 308 16.78 -8.82 -12.42
CA ILE A 308 17.24 -10.20 -12.24
C ILE A 308 18.36 -10.28 -11.22
N ASN A 309 19.35 -9.38 -11.27
CA ASN A 309 20.44 -9.36 -10.32
C ASN A 309 19.94 -9.13 -8.89
N PHE A 310 19.00 -8.21 -8.71
CA PHE A 310 18.32 -7.95 -7.45
C PHE A 310 17.59 -9.21 -6.96
N LEU A 311 16.73 -9.80 -7.79
CA LEU A 311 15.97 -11.01 -7.45
C LEU A 311 16.90 -12.19 -7.12
N ASN A 312 17.97 -12.41 -7.87
CA ASN A 312 18.94 -13.48 -7.60
C ASN A 312 19.73 -13.24 -6.31
N SER A 313 20.05 -11.98 -5.99
CA SER A 313 20.76 -11.62 -4.76
C SER A 313 19.92 -11.91 -3.52
N ILE A 314 18.64 -11.50 -3.53
CA ILE A 314 17.74 -11.73 -2.38
C ILE A 314 17.29 -13.19 -2.25
N THR A 315 17.46 -13.98 -3.31
CA THR A 315 17.17 -15.43 -3.30
C THR A 315 18.39 -16.29 -3.00
N GLY A 316 19.55 -15.67 -2.69
CA GLY A 316 20.76 -16.37 -2.24
C GLY A 316 21.61 -16.97 -3.36
N TYR A 317 21.33 -16.65 -4.62
CA TYR A 317 22.08 -17.16 -5.78
C TYR A 317 23.33 -16.34 -6.11
N SER A 318 23.39 -15.08 -5.67
CA SER A 318 24.49 -14.16 -5.98
C SER A 318 24.76 -13.19 -4.83
N LEU A 319 25.99 -12.67 -4.76
CA LEU A 319 26.30 -11.51 -3.92
C LEU A 319 25.61 -10.27 -4.50
N PRO A 320 25.11 -9.35 -3.66
CA PRO A 320 24.58 -8.08 -4.13
C PRO A 320 25.62 -7.32 -4.96
N GLN A 321 25.22 -6.91 -6.16
CA GLN A 321 26.04 -6.10 -7.07
C GLN A 321 25.50 -4.67 -7.10
N ASN A 322 26.35 -3.73 -7.52
CA ASN A 322 25.89 -2.40 -7.88
C ASN A 322 24.99 -2.52 -9.11
N TYR A 323 23.77 -2.02 -8.98
CA TYR A 323 22.81 -1.92 -10.08
C TYR A 323 23.14 -0.68 -10.93
N GLN A 324 22.75 -0.68 -12.19
CA GLN A 324 23.03 0.43 -13.10
C GLN A 324 21.98 1.56 -13.00
N LYS A 325 20.71 1.19 -12.87
CA LYS A 325 19.55 2.08 -12.82
C LYS A 325 18.75 1.92 -11.54
N LEU A 326 18.53 0.68 -11.08
CA LEU A 326 17.78 0.42 -9.85
C LEU A 326 18.59 0.83 -8.62
N GLU A 327 17.91 1.15 -7.53
CA GLU A 327 18.54 1.30 -6.22
C GLU A 327 17.73 0.53 -5.20
N ALA A 328 18.40 -0.14 -4.26
CA ALA A 328 17.72 -1.05 -3.33
C ALA A 328 18.11 -0.76 -1.87
N ALA A 329 17.12 -0.81 -0.99
CA ALA A 329 17.37 -0.88 0.44
C ALA A 329 17.71 -2.34 0.83
N PRO A 330 18.58 -2.56 1.83
CA PRO A 330 19.27 -1.55 2.63
C PRO A 330 20.68 -1.17 2.10
N ILE A 331 20.92 -1.34 0.80
CA ILE A 331 22.27 -1.30 0.24
C ILE A 331 22.65 0.10 -0.23
N SER A 332 21.86 0.70 -1.14
CA SER A 332 22.21 1.95 -1.83
C SER A 332 21.10 2.99 -1.84
N LEU A 333 19.88 2.62 -1.48
CA LEU A 333 18.70 3.48 -1.63
C LEU A 333 18.77 4.76 -0.79
N ARG A 334 19.26 4.69 0.46
CA ARG A 334 19.45 5.87 1.33
C ARG A 334 20.46 6.83 0.72
N ASP A 335 21.65 6.31 0.40
CA ASP A 335 22.76 7.08 -0.15
C ASP A 335 22.35 7.75 -1.47
N LYS A 336 21.62 7.05 -2.33
CA LYS A 336 21.10 7.65 -3.56
C LYS A 336 20.19 8.84 -3.30
N ILE A 337 19.25 8.72 -2.36
CA ILE A 337 18.32 9.81 -2.06
C ILE A 337 19.08 11.01 -1.51
N LEU A 338 20.04 10.78 -0.60
CA LEU A 338 20.91 11.83 -0.08
C LEU A 338 21.72 12.50 -1.20
N ASP A 339 22.32 11.72 -2.10
CA ASP A 339 23.05 12.22 -3.25
C ASP A 339 22.18 13.09 -4.16
N LEU A 340 20.95 12.68 -4.46
CA LEU A 340 20.01 13.46 -5.26
C LEU A 340 19.67 14.80 -4.60
N ILE A 341 19.46 14.81 -3.27
CA ILE A 341 19.22 16.03 -2.49
C ILE A 341 20.46 16.92 -2.51
N HIS A 342 21.65 16.37 -2.25
CA HIS A 342 22.91 17.11 -2.24
C HIS A 342 23.22 17.73 -3.61
N HIS A 343 22.92 17.04 -4.71
CA HIS A 343 23.08 17.60 -6.05
C HIS A 343 22.20 18.84 -6.28
N GLU A 344 20.95 18.84 -5.83
CA GLU A 344 20.08 20.01 -5.89
C GLU A 344 20.65 21.16 -5.04
N THR A 345 21.13 20.85 -3.84
CA THR A 345 21.76 21.80 -2.92
C THR A 345 22.96 22.48 -3.56
N GLU A 346 23.91 21.72 -4.11
CA GLU A 346 25.12 22.26 -4.73
C GLU A 346 24.81 23.07 -5.99
N ARG A 347 23.90 22.60 -6.84
CA ARG A 347 23.43 23.38 -8.00
C ARG A 347 22.82 24.70 -7.57
N LYS A 348 22.04 24.72 -6.50
CA LYS A 348 21.44 25.94 -5.97
C LYS A 348 22.48 26.93 -5.43
N LYS A 349 23.49 26.43 -4.70
CA LYS A 349 24.63 27.25 -4.23
C LYS A 349 25.39 27.89 -5.38
N GLN A 350 25.47 27.22 -6.52
CA GLN A 350 26.06 27.73 -7.78
C GLN A 350 25.13 28.70 -8.54
N GLY A 351 23.98 29.08 -7.99
CA GLY A 351 23.02 30.00 -8.61
C GLY A 351 22.11 29.37 -9.65
N GLN A 352 22.14 28.04 -9.82
CA GLN A 352 21.28 27.35 -10.78
C GLN A 352 19.85 27.17 -10.22
N LYS A 353 18.92 26.81 -11.11
CA LYS A 353 17.58 26.34 -10.70
C LYS A 353 17.73 24.97 -10.03
N ALA A 354 17.02 24.78 -8.92
CA ALA A 354 16.99 23.55 -8.17
C ALA A 354 15.61 23.39 -7.53
N ARG A 355 15.03 22.19 -7.63
CA ARG A 355 13.69 21.86 -7.15
C ARG A 355 13.61 20.39 -6.78
N ILE A 356 13.02 20.13 -5.62
CA ILE A 356 12.68 18.78 -5.14
C ILE A 356 11.16 18.72 -4.97
N ILE A 357 10.53 17.68 -5.51
CA ILE A 357 9.14 17.38 -5.24
C ILE A 357 9.05 15.91 -4.86
N ALA A 358 8.47 15.58 -3.72
CA ALA A 358 8.35 14.20 -3.28
C ALA A 358 6.97 13.91 -2.70
N LYS A 359 6.47 12.72 -3.01
CA LYS A 359 5.31 12.11 -2.38
C LYS A 359 5.78 10.84 -1.68
N VAL A 360 5.56 10.75 -0.38
CA VAL A 360 5.82 9.55 0.44
C VAL A 360 4.73 9.42 1.50
N ASN A 361 4.50 8.24 2.06
CA ASN A 361 3.50 8.11 3.12
C ASN A 361 4.01 8.62 4.46
N SER A 362 5.32 8.55 4.70
CA SER A 362 5.92 8.99 5.95
C SER A 362 7.35 9.48 5.77
N LEU A 363 7.71 10.51 6.53
CA LEU A 363 9.05 11.10 6.62
C LEU A 363 9.46 11.18 8.09
N VAL A 364 10.41 10.33 8.46
CA VAL A 364 10.90 10.17 9.84
C VAL A 364 12.42 10.12 9.88
N ASP A 365 13.07 9.75 8.78
CA ASP A 365 14.51 9.55 8.73
C ASP A 365 15.31 10.84 9.02
N PRO A 366 16.16 10.88 10.07
CA PRO A 366 16.88 12.09 10.45
C PRO A 366 17.88 12.58 9.39
N GLU A 367 18.55 11.68 8.68
CA GLU A 367 19.58 12.06 7.69
C GLU A 367 18.91 12.72 6.47
N ILE A 368 17.84 12.13 5.96
CA ILE A 368 17.06 12.73 4.87
C ILE A 368 16.46 14.08 5.31
N ILE A 369 15.92 14.16 6.54
CA ILE A 369 15.37 15.42 7.07
C ILE A 369 16.43 16.52 7.13
N ASN A 370 17.64 16.20 7.63
CA ASN A 370 18.73 17.15 7.70
C ASN A 370 19.19 17.60 6.31
N ALA A 371 19.33 16.67 5.35
CA ALA A 371 19.69 17.01 3.97
C ALA A 371 18.65 17.93 3.31
N LEU A 372 17.35 17.71 3.58
CA LEU A 372 16.29 18.60 3.10
C LEU A 372 16.34 20.00 3.75
N TYR A 373 16.71 20.10 5.03
CA TYR A 373 16.93 21.40 5.67
C TYR A 373 18.12 22.13 5.05
N GLU A 374 19.25 21.47 4.84
CA GLU A 374 20.41 22.06 4.17
C GLU A 374 20.08 22.54 2.75
N ALA A 375 19.33 21.74 1.99
CA ALA A 375 18.81 22.12 0.68
C ALA A 375 17.93 23.38 0.75
N SER A 376 17.03 23.44 1.72
CA SER A 376 16.18 24.62 1.95
C SER A 376 17.01 25.85 2.33
N GLU A 377 18.02 25.73 3.18
CA GLU A 377 18.93 26.82 3.54
C GLU A 377 19.68 27.38 2.32
N ALA A 378 20.16 26.50 1.43
CA ALA A 378 20.78 26.86 0.16
C ALA A 378 19.80 27.54 -0.83
N GLY A 379 18.48 27.42 -0.60
CA GLY A 379 17.45 28.07 -1.40
C GLY A 379 16.72 27.14 -2.37
N VAL A 380 16.90 25.82 -2.27
CA VAL A 380 16.19 24.82 -3.08
C VAL A 380 14.70 24.92 -2.75
N LYS A 381 13.83 24.88 -3.78
CA LYS A 381 12.38 24.84 -3.58
C LYS A 381 11.94 23.39 -3.39
N ILE A 382 11.34 23.10 -2.24
CA ILE A 382 11.00 21.73 -1.84
C ILE A 382 9.50 21.63 -1.59
N LYS A 383 8.83 20.68 -2.24
CA LYS A 383 7.41 20.39 -2.05
C LYS A 383 7.21 18.93 -1.66
N LEU A 384 6.57 18.69 -0.53
CA LEU A 384 6.40 17.35 0.03
C LEU A 384 4.91 17.02 0.22
N ASN A 385 4.45 15.92 -0.37
CA ASN A 385 3.14 15.34 -0.09
C ASN A 385 3.32 14.17 0.89
N ILE A 386 2.94 14.36 2.15
CA ILE A 386 3.12 13.37 3.23
C ILE A 386 1.79 13.16 3.93
N ARG A 387 1.14 12.03 3.65
CA ARG A 387 -0.19 11.74 4.18
C ARG A 387 -0.22 11.18 5.61
N GLY A 388 0.89 10.58 6.06
CA GLY A 388 1.05 9.93 7.36
C GLY A 388 1.94 10.72 8.31
N ILE A 389 2.94 10.04 8.88
CA ILE A 389 3.84 10.64 9.89
C ILE A 389 4.85 11.56 9.19
N CYS A 390 4.98 12.80 9.67
CA CYS A 390 6.00 13.75 9.24
C CYS A 390 6.73 14.32 10.46
N CYS A 391 8.01 14.03 10.60
CA CYS A 391 8.88 14.60 11.65
C CYS A 391 9.59 15.88 11.20
N LEU A 392 9.53 16.22 9.91
CA LEU A 392 10.05 17.47 9.37
C LEU A 392 9.10 18.64 9.71
N ARG A 393 9.67 19.79 10.10
CA ARG A 393 8.92 21.04 10.31
C ARG A 393 9.18 22.02 9.16
N PRO A 394 8.19 22.32 8.30
CA PRO A 394 8.33 23.28 7.21
C PRO A 394 8.24 24.74 7.69
N GLY A 395 8.67 25.69 6.86
CA GLY A 395 8.44 27.13 7.08
C GLY A 395 9.20 27.78 8.25
N VAL A 396 10.12 27.07 8.91
CA VAL A 396 10.92 27.61 10.02
C VAL A 396 11.99 28.56 9.46
N PRO A 397 12.03 29.84 9.92
CA PRO A 397 13.03 30.80 9.46
C PRO A 397 14.46 30.28 9.62
N LYS A 398 15.29 30.48 8.59
CA LYS A 398 16.69 30.02 8.50
C LYS A 398 16.91 28.51 8.52
N LEU A 399 15.87 27.69 8.51
CA LEU A 399 15.97 26.22 8.45
C LEU A 399 15.18 25.66 7.27
N SER A 400 13.85 25.82 7.28
CA SER A 400 12.94 25.16 6.34
C SER A 400 12.02 26.12 5.57
N LYS A 401 12.41 27.40 5.45
CA LYS A 401 11.62 28.46 4.78
C LYS A 401 11.22 28.16 3.33
N ASN A 402 11.93 27.25 2.65
CA ASN A 402 11.66 26.88 1.27
C ASN A 402 10.98 25.50 1.13
N ILE A 403 10.57 24.90 2.24
CA ILE A 403 9.88 23.61 2.29
C ILE A 403 8.39 23.85 2.51
N GLU A 404 7.58 23.29 1.62
CA GLU A 404 6.12 23.20 1.74
C GLU A 404 5.75 21.72 1.96
N VAL A 405 4.91 21.45 2.95
CA VAL A 405 4.39 20.10 3.22
C VAL A 405 2.87 20.14 3.18
N VAL A 406 2.28 19.27 2.37
CA VAL A 406 0.83 19.06 2.30
C VAL A 406 0.49 17.59 2.59
N SER A 407 -0.60 17.37 3.31
CA SER A 407 -1.19 16.06 3.56
C SER A 407 -2.57 15.99 2.92
N ILE A 408 -2.86 14.91 2.19
CA ILE A 408 -4.16 14.69 1.56
C ILE A 408 -4.77 13.44 2.18
N ILE A 409 -5.91 13.63 2.83
CA ILE A 409 -6.74 12.56 3.39
C ILE A 409 -8.11 12.70 2.75
N ASP A 410 -8.45 11.72 1.91
CA ASP A 410 -9.66 11.74 1.10
C ASP A 410 -10.19 10.31 0.89
N ARG A 411 -11.10 10.12 -0.07
CA ARG A 411 -11.75 8.83 -0.39
C ARG A 411 -10.76 7.68 -0.56
N PHE A 412 -9.73 7.87 -1.37
CA PHE A 412 -8.69 6.86 -1.57
C PHE A 412 -7.52 7.10 -0.62
N LEU A 413 -6.89 6.01 -0.18
CA LEU A 413 -5.70 6.06 0.63
C LEU A 413 -4.50 6.37 -0.26
N GLU A 414 -3.96 7.58 -0.16
CA GLU A 414 -2.71 7.94 -0.83
C GLU A 414 -1.60 6.97 -0.43
N HIS A 415 -1.02 6.22 -1.37
CA HIS A 415 -0.04 5.17 -1.04
C HIS A 415 1.22 5.20 -1.93
N ALA A 416 1.11 5.70 -3.15
CA ALA A 416 2.21 5.86 -4.10
C ALA A 416 3.35 6.68 -3.48
N ARG A 417 4.59 6.25 -3.74
CA ARG A 417 5.79 7.06 -3.47
C ARG A 417 6.42 7.47 -4.80
N ILE A 418 6.54 8.78 -5.00
CA ILE A 418 7.03 9.38 -6.25
C ILE A 418 8.04 10.45 -5.87
N LEU A 419 9.24 10.41 -6.45
CA LEU A 419 10.29 11.38 -6.20
C LEU A 419 10.63 12.11 -7.51
N TYR A 420 10.81 13.42 -7.43
CA TYR A 420 11.21 14.27 -8.54
C TYR A 420 12.35 15.20 -8.11
N PHE A 421 13.37 15.29 -8.95
CA PHE A 421 14.51 16.20 -8.81
C PHE A 421 14.73 16.93 -10.14
N TYR A 422 14.93 18.25 -10.10
CA TYR A 422 15.12 19.06 -11.32
C TYR A 422 16.42 18.73 -12.06
N HIS A 423 17.45 18.37 -11.31
CA HIS A 423 18.76 17.87 -11.71
C HIS A 423 19.43 18.70 -12.82
N GLY A 424 19.34 20.04 -12.73
CA GLY A 424 19.93 20.95 -13.72
C GLY A 424 19.19 20.99 -15.06
N GLY A 425 17.94 20.53 -15.12
CA GLY A 425 17.11 20.46 -16.33
C GLY A 425 17.00 19.05 -16.90
N ASP A 426 17.85 18.12 -16.49
CA ASP A 426 17.74 16.68 -16.79
C ASP A 426 16.87 15.99 -15.73
N GLU A 427 15.58 16.35 -15.73
CA GLU A 427 14.65 16.01 -14.65
C GLU A 427 14.64 14.51 -14.34
N ARG A 428 14.89 14.16 -13.08
CA ARG A 428 14.91 12.76 -12.60
C ARG A 428 13.63 12.44 -11.86
N VAL A 429 12.92 11.41 -12.31
CA VAL A 429 11.66 10.93 -11.73
C VAL A 429 11.82 9.48 -11.31
N PHE A 430 11.30 9.16 -10.12
CA PHE A 430 11.35 7.81 -9.58
C PHE A 430 10.02 7.42 -8.96
N ILE A 431 9.71 6.12 -9.01
CA ILE A 431 8.73 5.49 -8.12
C ILE A 431 9.47 4.65 -7.07
N SER A 432 8.89 4.50 -5.88
CA SER A 432 9.49 3.69 -4.82
C SER A 432 8.48 2.85 -4.06
N SER A 433 8.94 1.71 -3.53
CA SER A 433 8.22 0.94 -2.53
C SER A 433 8.50 1.42 -1.09
N ALA A 434 9.55 2.24 -0.89
CA ALA A 434 9.99 2.74 0.40
C ALA A 434 9.37 4.10 0.78
N ASP A 435 9.07 4.26 2.08
CA ASP A 435 8.96 5.57 2.72
C ASP A 435 10.31 6.04 3.25
N TRP A 436 10.43 7.32 3.59
CA TRP A 436 11.62 7.90 4.21
C TRP A 436 11.62 7.67 5.72
N MET A 437 11.73 6.39 6.11
CA MET A 437 11.82 5.96 7.50
C MET A 437 13.02 5.02 7.69
N PRO A 438 13.71 5.03 8.84
CA PRO A 438 14.88 4.16 9.07
C PRO A 438 14.58 2.67 8.82
N ARG A 439 13.41 2.19 9.27
CA ARG A 439 13.00 0.79 9.02
C ARG A 439 12.86 0.43 7.54
N ASN A 440 12.52 1.38 6.67
CA ASN A 440 12.35 1.16 5.23
C ASN A 440 13.70 1.22 4.52
N LEU A 441 14.59 2.10 4.98
CA LEU A 441 15.90 2.32 4.39
C LEU A 441 16.94 1.30 4.86
N ASP A 442 16.85 0.79 6.09
CA ASP A 442 17.91 -0.01 6.70
C ASP A 442 17.49 -1.46 7.05
N ARG A 443 16.18 -1.72 7.21
CA ARG A 443 15.66 -3.01 7.71
C ARG A 443 14.69 -3.70 6.76
N ARG A 444 14.55 -3.18 5.55
CA ARG A 444 13.67 -3.72 4.52
C ARG A 444 14.39 -3.84 3.19
N VAL A 445 13.92 -4.78 2.40
CA VAL A 445 14.23 -4.88 0.99
C VAL A 445 13.18 -4.06 0.24
N GLU A 446 13.59 -2.92 -0.29
CA GLU A 446 12.77 -1.95 -1.03
C GLU A 446 13.47 -1.54 -2.32
N LEU A 447 12.73 -1.00 -3.28
CA LEU A 447 13.26 -0.52 -4.55
C LEU A 447 12.95 0.96 -4.78
N LEU A 448 13.88 1.63 -5.46
CA LEU A 448 13.72 2.91 -6.11
C LEU A 448 13.96 2.68 -7.61
N VAL A 449 12.96 3.02 -8.43
CA VAL A 449 12.94 2.69 -9.86
C VAL A 449 12.85 4.00 -10.65
N PRO A 450 13.83 4.31 -11.52
CA PRO A 450 13.76 5.49 -12.38
C PRO A 450 12.69 5.31 -13.46
N ILE A 451 11.98 6.38 -13.78
CA ILE A 451 11.02 6.43 -14.90
C ILE A 451 11.65 7.31 -15.98
N GLU A 452 12.21 6.68 -17.02
CA GLU A 452 12.97 7.37 -18.08
C GLU A 452 12.21 7.46 -19.40
N GLU A 453 11.24 6.57 -19.65
CA GLU A 453 10.40 6.66 -20.84
C GLU A 453 9.56 7.95 -20.79
N GLU A 454 9.61 8.71 -21.87
CA GLU A 454 9.16 10.10 -21.93
C GLU A 454 7.66 10.27 -21.61
N ASN A 455 6.80 9.37 -22.08
CA ASN A 455 5.36 9.45 -21.78
C ASN A 455 5.07 9.14 -20.31
N CYS A 456 5.67 8.07 -19.78
CA CYS A 456 5.56 7.67 -18.39
C CYS A 456 6.12 8.76 -17.45
N HIS A 457 7.27 9.34 -17.80
CA HIS A 457 7.94 10.41 -17.05
C HIS A 457 7.02 11.63 -16.92
N ARG A 458 6.48 12.12 -18.04
CA ARG A 458 5.53 13.25 -18.05
C ARG A 458 4.25 12.93 -17.28
N LYS A 459 3.70 11.72 -17.42
CA LYS A 459 2.49 11.28 -16.71
C LYS A 459 2.71 11.31 -15.20
N VAL A 460 3.84 10.81 -14.71
CA VAL A 460 4.18 10.81 -13.27
C VAL A 460 4.39 12.23 -12.73
N ILE A 461 5.08 13.10 -13.46
CA ILE A 461 5.24 14.51 -13.06
C ILE A 461 3.88 15.20 -12.97
N LYS A 462 2.99 14.96 -13.95
CA LYS A 462 1.64 15.51 -13.94
C LYS A 462 0.88 15.06 -12.69
N ILE A 463 0.83 13.75 -12.43
CA ILE A 463 0.19 13.17 -11.24
C ILE A 463 0.74 13.80 -9.95
N LEU A 464 2.08 13.90 -9.85
CA LEU A 464 2.74 14.46 -8.68
C LEU A 464 2.35 15.93 -8.44
N ASN A 465 2.31 16.74 -9.50
CA ASN A 465 1.93 18.15 -9.41
C ASN A 465 0.46 18.34 -9.04
N THR A 466 -0.45 17.46 -9.52
CA THR A 466 -1.89 17.51 -9.21
C THR A 466 -2.17 17.50 -7.71
N TYR A 467 -1.35 16.79 -6.90
CA TYR A 467 -1.51 16.79 -5.45
C TYR A 467 -1.24 18.16 -4.80
N PHE A 468 -0.36 18.99 -5.37
CA PHE A 468 -0.05 20.31 -4.83
C PHE A 468 -0.99 21.41 -5.33
N GLU A 469 -1.92 21.07 -6.23
CA GLU A 469 -3.00 21.96 -6.67
C GLU A 469 -4.29 21.77 -5.84
N ASP A 470 -4.35 20.71 -5.03
CA ASP A 470 -5.52 20.41 -4.21
C ASP A 470 -5.80 21.52 -3.19
N ASN A 471 -7.01 22.08 -3.28
CA ASN A 471 -7.52 23.08 -2.37
C ASN A 471 -8.85 22.62 -1.72
N ALA A 472 -9.19 21.34 -1.87
CA ALA A 472 -10.44 20.77 -1.37
C ALA A 472 -10.22 19.92 -0.13
N LYS A 473 -9.17 19.10 -0.13
CA LYS A 473 -8.87 18.06 0.88
C LYS A 473 -7.47 18.20 1.46
N ALA A 474 -6.59 18.93 0.79
CA ALA A 474 -5.24 19.19 1.27
C ALA A 474 -5.22 19.93 2.61
N ARG A 475 -4.29 19.52 3.47
CA ARG A 475 -3.93 20.18 4.71
C ARG A 475 -2.47 20.57 4.67
N ALA A 476 -2.17 21.85 4.83
CA ALA A 476 -0.79 22.33 4.94
C ALA A 476 -0.28 22.08 6.36
N LEU A 477 0.96 21.61 6.49
CA LEU A 477 1.66 21.56 7.77
C LEU A 477 2.32 22.92 8.02
N ASN A 478 1.97 23.55 9.13
CA ASN A 478 2.53 24.84 9.54
C ASN A 478 3.82 24.65 10.36
N SER A 479 4.55 25.74 10.59
CA SER A 479 5.85 25.74 11.29
C SER A 479 5.76 25.38 12.78
N ASP A 480 4.57 25.52 13.37
CA ASP A 480 4.23 25.08 14.73
C ASP A 480 3.94 23.57 14.83
N GLY A 481 3.82 22.88 13.70
CA GLY A 481 3.50 21.46 13.61
C GLY A 481 2.01 21.14 13.49
N VAL A 482 1.15 22.15 13.37
CA VAL A 482 -0.30 21.98 13.22
C VAL A 482 -0.67 21.85 11.74
N TYR A 483 -1.61 20.95 11.44
CA TYR A 483 -2.17 20.79 10.11
C TYR A 483 -3.45 21.61 9.94
N GLU A 484 -3.46 22.52 8.96
CA GLU A 484 -4.62 23.34 8.62
C GLU A 484 -5.13 23.03 7.23
N ARG A 485 -6.46 22.94 7.07
CA ARG A 485 -7.06 22.67 5.76
C ARG A 485 -6.87 23.88 4.85
N ILE A 486 -6.34 23.64 3.66
CA ILE A 486 -6.22 24.66 2.62
C ILE A 486 -7.63 25.06 2.22
N THR A 487 -7.95 26.35 2.37
CA THR A 487 -9.25 26.90 1.98
C THR A 487 -9.05 27.75 0.73
N PRO A 488 -9.78 27.49 -0.37
CA PRO A 488 -9.63 28.28 -1.57
C PRO A 488 -10.11 29.72 -1.31
N SER A 489 -9.47 30.69 -1.94
CA SER A 489 -10.03 32.04 -2.00
C SER A 489 -11.35 32.03 -2.77
N LYS A 490 -12.25 32.99 -2.51
CA LYS A 490 -13.59 33.06 -3.16
C LYS A 490 -13.53 33.06 -4.70
N GLU A 491 -12.40 33.41 -5.29
CA GLU A 491 -12.17 33.51 -6.73
C GLU A 491 -11.56 32.23 -7.35
N LYS A 492 -11.10 31.27 -6.54
CA LYS A 492 -10.52 30.02 -7.04
C LYS A 492 -11.56 28.91 -7.06
N ASN A 493 -11.65 28.23 -8.20
CA ASN A 493 -12.46 27.02 -8.33
C ASN A 493 -11.94 25.92 -7.40
N LEU A 494 -12.86 25.11 -6.90
CA LEU A 494 -12.53 23.93 -6.09
C LEU A 494 -11.76 22.92 -6.95
N PHE A 495 -10.62 22.47 -6.45
CA PHE A 495 -9.75 21.48 -7.08
C PHE A 495 -9.53 20.34 -6.09
N ARG A 496 -10.06 19.16 -6.42
CA ARG A 496 -9.92 17.93 -5.65
C ARG A 496 -9.11 16.93 -6.47
N CYS A 497 -7.85 16.69 -6.07
CA CYS A 497 -6.90 15.91 -6.86
C CYS A 497 -7.42 14.52 -7.27
N GLN A 498 -8.02 13.78 -6.33
CA GLN A 498 -8.54 12.43 -6.63
C GLN A 498 -9.69 12.44 -7.65
N GLN A 499 -10.51 13.50 -7.64
CA GLN A 499 -11.58 13.65 -8.62
C GLN A 499 -10.99 13.98 -10.00
N VAL A 500 -10.03 14.90 -10.06
CA VAL A 500 -9.37 15.29 -11.31
C VAL A 500 -8.67 14.10 -11.95
N LEU A 501 -7.88 13.34 -11.18
CA LEU A 501 -7.21 12.13 -11.69
C LEU A 501 -8.20 11.08 -12.22
N TYR A 502 -9.33 10.92 -11.55
CA TYR A 502 -10.41 10.04 -12.01
C TYR A 502 -11.05 10.54 -13.33
N GLU A 503 -11.41 11.81 -13.38
CA GLU A 503 -12.01 12.43 -14.57
C GLU A 503 -11.08 12.41 -15.77
N GLU A 504 -9.77 12.56 -15.55
CA GLU A 504 -8.75 12.43 -16.59
C GLU A 504 -8.68 11.00 -17.15
N ALA A 505 -8.73 9.97 -16.29
CA ALA A 505 -8.77 8.58 -16.74
C ALA A 505 -10.04 8.29 -17.58
N VAL A 506 -11.20 8.80 -17.15
CA VAL A 506 -12.46 8.70 -17.91
C VAL A 506 -12.36 9.44 -19.25
N ALA A 507 -11.77 10.63 -19.28
CA ALA A 507 -11.62 11.43 -20.48
C ALA A 507 -10.67 10.77 -21.49
N ALA A 508 -9.57 10.18 -21.02
CA ALA A 508 -8.59 9.49 -21.86
C ALA A 508 -9.22 8.33 -22.65
N ILE A 509 -10.08 7.53 -22.01
CA ILE A 509 -10.82 6.46 -22.70
C ILE A 509 -11.81 7.02 -23.73
N LYS A 510 -12.60 8.03 -23.37
CA LYS A 510 -13.54 8.66 -24.32
C LYS A 510 -12.83 9.25 -25.55
N GLN A 511 -11.62 9.78 -25.37
CA GLN A 511 -10.79 10.29 -26.47
C GLN A 511 -10.28 9.16 -27.36
N ALA A 512 -9.78 8.06 -26.76
CA ALA A 512 -9.32 6.89 -27.50
C ALA A 512 -10.43 6.22 -28.32
N GLU A 513 -11.64 6.08 -27.75
CA GLU A 513 -12.81 5.55 -28.46
C GLU A 513 -13.23 6.42 -29.65
N LYS A 514 -13.18 7.75 -29.48
CA LYS A 514 -13.47 8.70 -30.57
C LYS A 514 -12.43 8.60 -31.68
N ALA A 515 -11.14 8.53 -31.34
CA ALA A 515 -10.06 8.38 -32.30
C ALA A 515 -10.19 7.08 -33.11
N GLY A 516 -10.55 5.97 -32.45
CA GLY A 516 -10.78 4.67 -33.09
C GLY A 516 -11.96 4.62 -34.07
N ARG A 517 -12.98 5.47 -33.90
CA ARG A 517 -14.12 5.57 -34.84
C ARG A 517 -13.79 6.28 -36.15
N THR A 518 -12.64 6.95 -36.25
CA THR A 518 -12.23 7.73 -37.43
C THR A 518 -11.45 6.91 -38.47
N VAL A 519 -11.42 5.58 -38.35
CA VAL A 519 -10.72 4.70 -39.28
C VAL A 519 -11.72 4.14 -40.30
N PHE A 520 -11.42 4.28 -41.59
CA PHE A 520 -12.19 3.63 -42.65
C PHE A 520 -12.03 2.11 -42.56
N GLU A 521 -13.13 1.37 -42.38
CA GLU A 521 -13.15 -0.09 -42.53
C GLU A 521 -13.34 -0.45 -44.01
N PRO A 522 -12.35 -1.06 -44.69
CA PRO A 522 -12.55 -1.51 -46.06
C PRO A 522 -13.42 -2.77 -46.07
N HIS A 523 -14.34 -2.85 -47.04
CA HIS A 523 -15.01 -4.10 -47.35
C HIS A 523 -13.96 -5.11 -47.86
N MET A 524 -13.78 -6.21 -47.14
CA MET A 524 -13.02 -7.35 -47.61
C MET A 524 -13.89 -8.09 -48.64
N ALA A 525 -13.31 -8.32 -49.84
CA ALA A 525 -13.94 -9.03 -50.95
C ALA A 525 -14.04 -10.54 -50.72
#